data_AF-A0A6B1H443-F1
#
_entry.id   AF-A0A6B1H443-F1
#
_cell.length_a   1.000
_cell.length_b   1.000
_cell.length_c   1.000
_cell.angle_alpha   90.00
_cell.angle_beta   90.00
_cell.angle_gamma   90.00
#
_symmetry.space_group_name_H-M   'P 1'
#
loop_
_entity.id
_entity.type
_entity.pdbx_description
1 polymer ?
#
loop_
_entity_poly.entity_id
_entity_poly.type
_entity_poly.pdbx_seq_one_letter_code
_entity_poly.pdbx_strand_id
1 'polypeptide(L)' 'MINIRNLSIKCGHCDTYQTLCAYRRRDDWNVYVYECENDVCDPELSRTLVEVPRELDELARRDTAWEHRRRHTGGGHD' A
#
# COMPACT_ATOMS: atom_id res chain seq x y z
N MET A 1 13.91 4.08 -13.28
CA MET A 1 14.13 3.60 -11.91
C MET A 1 13.04 4.22 -11.04
N ILE A 2 12.25 3.41 -10.33
CA ILE A 2 10.99 3.77 -9.68
C ILE A 2 11.12 3.49 -8.19
N ASN A 3 10.84 4.50 -7.37
CA ASN A 3 10.68 4.34 -5.93
C ASN A 3 9.21 4.51 -5.58
N ILE A 4 8.56 3.42 -5.14
CA ILE A 4 7.16 3.37 -4.75
C ILE A 4 6.82 4.37 -3.62
N ARG A 5 7.79 4.77 -2.79
CA ARG A 5 7.60 5.80 -1.75
C ARG A 5 7.41 7.22 -2.31
N ASN A 6 7.72 7.43 -3.58
CA ASN A 6 7.52 8.72 -4.26
C ASN A 6 6.14 8.81 -4.93
N LEU A 7 5.33 7.76 -4.85
CA LEU A 7 3.98 7.75 -5.39
C LEU A 7 2.99 8.16 -4.30
N SER A 8 2.07 9.04 -4.68
CA SER A 8 0.90 9.39 -3.88
C SER A 8 -0.32 8.72 -4.48
N ILE A 9 -1.00 7.88 -3.69
CA ILE A 9 -2.17 7.12 -4.14
C ILE A 9 -3.41 7.72 -3.47
N LYS A 10 -4.39 8.15 -4.27
CA LYS A 10 -5.68 8.66 -3.80
C LYS A 10 -6.80 7.68 -4.10
N CYS A 11 -7.76 7.60 -3.19
CA CYS A 11 -8.97 6.82 -3.38
C CYS A 11 -9.93 7.55 -4.32
N GLY A 12 -10.36 6.89 -5.39
CA GLY A 12 -11.38 7.44 -6.30
C GLY A 12 -12.78 7.57 -5.69
N HIS A 13 -13.03 7.00 -4.51
CA HIS A 13 -14.33 7.06 -3.84
C HIS A 13 -14.44 8.23 -2.86
N CYS A 14 -13.48 8.37 -1.93
CA CYS A 14 -13.52 9.38 -0.86
C CYS A 14 -12.54 10.55 -1.05
N ASP A 15 -11.82 10.61 -2.18
CA ASP A 15 -10.76 11.58 -2.53
C ASP A 15 -9.59 11.69 -1.51
N THR A 16 -9.57 10.82 -0.51
CA THR A 16 -8.54 10.79 0.53
C THR A 16 -7.33 9.94 0.07
N TYR A 17 -6.16 10.19 0.66
CA TYR A 17 -4.96 9.39 0.41
C TYR A 17 -5.10 7.97 0.97
N GLN A 18 -4.46 7.02 0.28
CA GLN A 18 -4.32 5.64 0.72
C GLN A 18 -2.93 5.40 1.27
N THR A 19 -2.86 4.53 2.27
CA THR A 19 -1.63 4.16 2.96
C THR A 19 -1.18 2.79 2.49
N LEU A 20 0.14 2.62 2.35
CA LEU A 20 0.74 1.34 2.01
C LEU A 20 0.58 0.34 3.16
N CYS A 21 -0.22 -0.70 2.96
CA CYS A 21 -0.60 -1.68 3.97
C CYS A 21 0.08 -3.04 3.81
N ALA A 22 0.42 -3.44 2.58
CA ALA A 22 1.12 -4.71 2.34
C ALA A 22 2.07 -4.66 1.14
N TYR A 23 3.03 -5.58 1.15
CA TYR A 23 3.98 -5.79 0.06
C TYR A 23 4.15 -7.29 -0.20
N ARG A 24 4.19 -7.68 -1.48
CA ARG A 24 4.52 -9.03 -1.91
C ARG A 24 5.47 -8.98 -3.10
N ARG A 25 6.60 -9.68 -2.96
CA ARG A 25 7.51 -9.96 -4.08
C ARG A 25 6.96 -11.07 -4.96
N ARG A 26 7.05 -10.91 -6.28
CA ARG A 26 6.87 -11.99 -7.28
C ARG A 26 8.09 -12.05 -8.20
N ASP A 27 8.08 -13.00 -9.14
CA ASP A 27 9.20 -13.25 -10.05
C ASP A 27 9.60 -11.99 -10.83
N ASP A 28 8.67 -11.46 -11.64
CA ASP A 28 8.91 -10.31 -12.51
C ASP A 28 8.43 -8.96 -11.94
N TRP A 29 7.50 -9.00 -10.98
CA TRP A 29 6.82 -7.83 -10.45
C TRP A 29 6.79 -7.81 -8.92
N ASN A 30 6.83 -6.61 -8.37
CA ASN A 30 6.58 -6.34 -6.96
C ASN A 30 5.19 -5.74 -6.81
N VAL A 31 4.41 -6.27 -5.86
CA VAL A 31 3.02 -5.86 -5.64
C VAL A 31 2.91 -5.15 -4.30
N TYR A 32 2.36 -3.94 -4.34
CA TYR A 32 2.09 -3.09 -3.19
C TYR A 32 0.60 -2.91 -3.01
N VAL A 33 0.12 -3.04 -1.78
CA VAL A 33 -1.31 -2.91 -1.43
C VAL A 33 -1.50 -1.62 -0.66
N TYR A 34 -2.35 -0.75 -1.19
CA TYR A 34 -2.73 0.52 -0.57
C TYR A 34 -4.19 0.46 -0.13
N GLU A 35 -4.50 0.97 1.06
CA GLU A 35 -5.86 0.99 1.61
C GLU A 35 -6.21 2.37 2.17
N CYS A 36 -7.50 2.71 2.19
CA CYS A 36 -7.99 3.88 2.90
C CYS A 36 -7.94 3.64 4.41
N GLU A 37 -7.34 4.56 5.16
CA GLU A 37 -7.39 4.56 6.62
C GLU A 37 -8.55 5.45 7.11
N ASN A 38 -9.79 5.11 6.72
CA ASN A 38 -10.99 5.78 7.20
C ASN A 38 -12.16 4.80 7.36
N ASP A 39 -13.15 5.16 8.18
CA ASP A 39 -14.36 4.37 8.41
C ASP A 39 -15.41 4.49 7.28
N VAL A 40 -15.09 5.22 6.20
CA VAL A 40 -16.01 5.48 5.08
C VAL A 40 -15.85 4.42 3.99
N CYS A 41 -14.61 4.07 3.67
CA CYS A 41 -14.30 3.13 2.61
C CYS A 41 -14.20 1.71 3.18
N ASP A 42 -14.95 0.78 2.60
CA ASP A 42 -14.68 -0.64 2.82
C ASP A 42 -13.30 -1.00 2.23
N PRO A 43 -12.36 -1.53 3.02
CA PRO A 43 -11.00 -1.82 2.56
C PRO A 43 -10.94 -3.00 1.59
N GLU A 44 -11.94 -3.89 1.58
CA GLU A 44 -12.01 -4.96 0.58
C GLU A 44 -12.39 -4.44 -0.80
N LEU A 45 -13.23 -3.40 -0.84
CA LEU A 45 -13.69 -2.77 -2.07
C LEU A 45 -12.79 -1.62 -2.55
N SER A 46 -12.05 -0.96 -1.66
CA SER A 46 -11.26 0.24 -1.98
C SER A 46 -9.75 0.00 -2.07
N ARG A 47 -9.26 -1.21 -1.77
CA ARG A 47 -7.82 -1.53 -1.88
C ARG A 47 -7.30 -1.31 -3.31
N THR A 48 -6.14 -0.67 -3.41
CA THR A 48 -5.42 -0.48 -4.67
C THR A 48 -4.19 -1.36 -4.70
N LEU A 49 -4.06 -2.14 -5.78
CA LEU A 49 -2.85 -2.92 -6.06
C LEU A 49 -1.98 -2.14 -7.04
N VAL A 50 -0.73 -1.87 -6.66
CA VAL A 50 0.26 -1.23 -7.51
C VAL A 50 1.35 -2.25 -7.83
N GLU A 51 1.56 -2.52 -9.10
CA GLU A 51 2.61 -3.43 -9.57
C GLU A 51 3.76 -2.64 -10.17
N VAL A 52 4.98 -2.90 -9.69
CA VAL A 52 6.21 -2.28 -10.19
C VAL A 52 7.12 -3.38 -10.74
N PRO A 53 7.69 -3.24 -11.96
CA PRO A 53 8.64 -4.22 -12.47
C PRO A 53 9.80 -4.36 -11.50
N ARG A 54 10.18 -5.59 -11.16
CA ARG A 54 11.25 -5.87 -10.19
C ARG A 54 12.59 -5.23 -10.60
N GLU A 55 12.81 -5.09 -11.91
CA GLU A 55 14.02 -4.44 -12.43
C GLU A 55 14.04 -2.92 -12.25
N LEU A 56 12.88 -2.30 -12.05
CA LEU A 56 12.74 -0.85 -11.87
C LEU A 56 12.55 -0.46 -10.42
N ASP A 57 12.15 -1.39 -9.55
CA ASP A 57 11.80 -1.14 -8.15
C ASP A 57 13.03 -0.92 -7.25
N GLU A 58 13.27 0.33 -6.88
CA GLU A 58 14.38 0.72 -6.00
C GLU A 58 14.17 0.31 -4.56
N LEU A 59 12.92 0.34 -4.09
CA LEU A 59 12.62 0.08 -2.69
C LEU A 59 12.87 -1.39 -2.37
N ALA A 60 12.28 -2.29 -3.16
CA ALA A 60 12.45 -3.73 -2.98
C ALA A 60 13.89 -4.20 -3.16
N ARG A 61 14.71 -3.45 -3.90
CA ARG A 61 16.16 -3.71 -4.05
C ARG A 61 16.97 -3.30 -2.83
N ARG A 62 16.58 -2.23 -2.14
CA ARG A 62 17.31 -1.69 -0.97
C ARG A 62 16.83 -2.27 0.36
N ASP A 63 15.55 -2.59 0.47
CA ASP A 63 14.88 -2.87 1.74
C ASP A 63 14.12 -4.19 1.63
N THR A 64 14.81 -5.30 1.94
CA THR A 64 14.20 -6.64 1.96
C THR A 64 13.39 -6.92 3.22
N ALA A 65 13.38 -5.99 4.18
CA ALA A 65 12.87 -6.19 5.53
C ALA A 65 11.62 -5.35 5.85
N TRP A 66 10.82 -4.98 4.84
CA TRP A 66 9.57 -4.29 5.09
C TRP A 66 8.59 -5.21 5.84
N GLU A 67 8.56 -5.07 7.17
CA GLU A 67 7.66 -5.80 8.05
C GLU A 67 6.35 -5.02 8.25
N HIS A 68 5.24 -5.75 8.08
CA HIS A 68 3.87 -5.30 8.29
C HIS A 68 3.72 -4.49 9.59
N ARG A 69 3.58 -3.17 9.50
CA ARG A 69 3.01 -2.40 10.61
C ARG A 69 1.50 -2.32 10.40
N ARG A 70 0.78 -3.40 10.75
CA ARG A 70 -0.67 -3.30 10.97
C ARG A 70 -0.89 -2.41 12.20
N ARG A 71 -1.41 -1.20 12.03
CA ARG A 71 -2.09 -0.47 13.11
C ARG A 71 -3.58 -0.45 12.83
N HIS A 72 -4.25 -1.55 13.12
CA HIS A 72 -5.68 -1.49 13.43
C HIS A 72 -5.78 -1.12 14.91
N THR A 73 -5.90 0.16 15.22
CA THR A 73 -6.48 0.61 16.48
C THR A 73 -7.69 1.45 16.15
N GLY A 74 -8.73 0.79 15.62
CA GLY A 74 -10.08 1.32 15.62
C GLY A 74 -10.55 1.46 17.06
N GLY A 75 -11.03 2.66 17.40
CA GLY A 75 -11.42 3.05 18.75
C GLY A 75 -12.60 2.23 19.30
N GLY A 76 -12.45 1.79 20.54
CA GLY A 76 -13.59 1.46 21.39
C GLY A 76 -14.12 2.76 22.00
N HIS A 77 -15.35 3.13 21.63
CA HIS A 77 -16.18 4.07 22.36
C HIS A 77 -17.18 3.21 23.14
N ASP A 78 -17.04 3.19 24.47
CA ASP A 78 -18.11 2.83 25.42
C ASP A 78 -18.37 4.08 26.28
#